data_AF-A0A0L0S7T5-F1
#
_entry.id   AF-A0A0L0S7T5-F1
#
_cell.length_a   1.000
_cell.length_b   1.000
_cell.length_c   1.000
_cell.angle_alpha   90.00
_cell.angle_beta   90.00
_cell.angle_gamma   90.00
#
_symmetry.space_group_name_H-M   'P 1'
#
loop_
_entity.id
_entity.type
_entity.pdbx_description
1 polymer ?
#
loop_
_entity_poly.entity_id
_entity_poly.type
_entity_poly.pdbx_seq_one_letter_code
_entity_poly.pdbx_strand_id
1 'polypeptide(L)'
;MASNNSPDPDAATACSPSSPEAPASPDHEPRAALVGRILVATLERILLHVKDEHLTIQETALVPPLKATPALLHKIVRHHRHREHRVANPDHDVQSNDASTGSKSNRPYRWEHDEHGKWYLGLPLWTVAFVVPILAQRVLQARDWLKKRRDDAHDCQQDAAKVANALSSTRMMLLYCPSHAMVLNLRKHLLEILHRAAASPAAADLVQAELELTRLLLTKEPSNGAVWYHRHWLSSVLAPPTTLADVESLLHREHAVILAATVRKPRNYFAWAHRARVLHWLVSGPHRDHVLATEHKMMDDVVADPKHRNDQTVLHYRAQLVHLAGNSDVSIVPNDNSC
;
A
#
# COMPACT_ATOMS: atom_id res chain seq x y z
N MET A 1 11.68 -40.84 -70.05
CA MET A 1 10.70 -41.92 -69.91
C MET A 1 9.42 -41.30 -69.38
N ALA A 2 8.35 -41.41 -70.17
CA ALA A 2 7.03 -40.89 -69.89
C ALA A 2 6.14 -41.96 -69.23
N SER A 3 5.22 -41.54 -68.35
CA SER A 3 3.96 -42.20 -67.93
C SER A 3 3.69 -41.87 -66.48
N ASN A 4 2.47 -41.75 -65.96
CA ASN A 4 1.11 -41.57 -66.47
C ASN A 4 0.25 -41.57 -65.19
N ASN A 5 -0.80 -40.73 -65.16
CA ASN A 5 -2.17 -40.96 -64.65
C ASN A 5 -2.34 -41.67 -63.28
N SER A 6 -3.17 -41.21 -62.34
CA SER A 6 -4.55 -40.72 -62.49
C SER A 6 -5.02 -40.01 -61.22
N PRO A 7 -6.10 -39.19 -61.29
CA PRO A 7 -6.67 -38.47 -60.16
C PRO A 7 -7.80 -39.28 -59.49
N ASP A 8 -7.93 -39.14 -58.17
CA ASP A 8 -9.08 -39.65 -57.41
C ASP A 8 -10.12 -38.54 -57.17
N PRO A 9 -11.43 -38.87 -57.21
CA PRO A 9 -12.53 -37.90 -57.17
C PRO A 9 -13.11 -37.70 -55.75
N ASP A 10 -13.77 -36.56 -55.59
CA ASP A 10 -14.95 -36.34 -54.75
C ASP A 10 -14.93 -36.71 -53.25
N ALA A 11 -14.78 -35.67 -52.42
CA ALA A 11 -15.47 -35.59 -51.13
C ALA A 11 -15.77 -34.11 -50.75
N ALA A 12 -16.60 -33.45 -51.55
CA ALA A 12 -17.17 -32.15 -51.21
C ALA A 12 -18.23 -32.30 -50.11
N THR A 13 -17.80 -32.28 -48.84
CA THR A 13 -18.71 -32.09 -47.71
C THR A 13 -19.00 -30.59 -47.58
N ALA A 14 -20.18 -30.18 -48.01
CA ALA A 14 -20.65 -28.80 -47.90
C ALA A 14 -20.82 -28.41 -46.43
N CYS A 15 -19.84 -27.68 -45.88
CA CYS A 15 -20.02 -26.92 -44.65
C CYS A 15 -21.01 -25.78 -44.92
N SER A 16 -22.18 -25.83 -44.29
CA SER A 16 -23.11 -24.71 -44.28
C SER A 16 -22.41 -23.47 -43.70
N PRO A 17 -22.54 -22.28 -44.32
CA PRO A 17 -22.03 -21.05 -43.75
C PRO A 17 -22.83 -20.76 -42.47
N SER A 18 -22.19 -20.92 -41.33
CA SER A 18 -22.67 -20.39 -40.07
C SER A 18 -22.93 -18.89 -40.26
N SER A 19 -24.17 -18.47 -39.99
CA SER A 19 -24.56 -17.06 -40.04
C SER A 19 -23.58 -16.23 -39.20
N PRO A 20 -23.19 -15.03 -39.67
CA PRO A 20 -22.34 -14.15 -38.89
C PRO A 20 -23.03 -13.84 -37.57
N GLU A 21 -22.48 -14.34 -36.47
CA GLU A 21 -22.88 -14.00 -35.11
C GLU A 21 -22.92 -12.48 -35.02
N ALA A 22 -24.11 -11.94 -34.74
CA ALA A 22 -24.30 -10.51 -34.61
C ALA A 22 -23.29 -9.97 -33.56
N PRO A 23 -22.59 -8.87 -33.85
CA PRO A 23 -21.59 -8.33 -32.93
C PRO A 23 -22.26 -8.10 -31.57
N ALA A 24 -21.73 -8.75 -30.53
CA ALA A 24 -22.21 -8.60 -29.17
C ALA A 24 -22.36 -7.11 -28.86
N SER A 25 -23.58 -6.70 -28.52
CA SER A 25 -23.90 -5.30 -28.22
C SER A 25 -22.89 -4.74 -27.22
N PRO A 26 -22.22 -3.61 -27.51
CA PRO A 26 -21.16 -3.04 -26.68
C PRO A 26 -21.64 -2.51 -25.31
N ASP A 27 -22.93 -2.59 -25.00
CA ASP A 27 -23.54 -1.91 -23.86
C ASP A 27 -23.81 -2.78 -22.62
N HIS A 28 -23.38 -4.05 -22.62
CA HIS A 28 -23.53 -4.91 -21.46
C HIS A 28 -22.22 -5.11 -20.72
N GLU A 29 -21.80 -4.05 -20.03
CA GLU A 29 -20.84 -4.23 -18.95
C GLU A 29 -21.39 -5.23 -17.91
N PRO A 30 -20.61 -6.24 -17.51
CA PRO A 30 -21.03 -7.19 -16.48
C PRO A 30 -21.41 -6.44 -15.21
N ARG A 31 -22.59 -6.70 -14.64
CA ARG A 31 -23.06 -6.07 -13.39
C ARG A 31 -22.04 -6.14 -12.26
N ALA A 32 -21.23 -7.20 -12.21
CA ALA A 32 -20.15 -7.37 -11.25
C ALA A 32 -19.04 -6.30 -11.38
N ALA A 33 -18.68 -5.91 -12.60
CA ALA A 33 -17.67 -4.87 -12.85
C ALA A 33 -18.19 -3.50 -12.40
N LEU A 34 -19.45 -3.17 -12.71
CA LEU A 34 -20.08 -1.94 -12.25
C LEU A 34 -20.12 -1.86 -10.70
N VAL A 35 -20.54 -2.94 -10.05
CA VAL A 35 -20.55 -3.04 -8.58
C VAL A 35 -19.16 -2.81 -8.01
N GLY A 36 -18.14 -3.48 -8.55
CA GLY A 36 -16.78 -3.33 -8.04
C GLY A 36 -16.24 -1.91 -8.23
N ARG A 37 -16.56 -1.21 -9.35
CA ARG A 37 -16.14 0.19 -9.54
C ARG A 37 -16.79 1.13 -8.52
N ILE A 38 -18.08 0.93 -8.24
CA ILE A 38 -18.79 1.68 -7.20
C ILE A 38 -18.15 1.46 -5.84
N LEU A 39 -17.78 0.22 -5.52
CA LEU A 39 -17.10 -0.12 -4.26
C LEU A 39 -15.72 0.52 -4.18
N VAL A 40 -14.90 0.44 -5.23
CA VAL A 40 -13.58 1.09 -5.29
C VAL A 40 -13.72 2.60 -5.06
N ALA A 41 -14.60 3.28 -5.79
CA ALA A 41 -14.81 4.71 -5.64
C ALA A 41 -15.31 5.09 -4.23
N THR A 42 -16.17 4.25 -3.64
CA THR A 42 -16.65 4.44 -2.27
C THR A 42 -15.50 4.29 -1.26
N LEU A 43 -14.64 3.28 -1.42
CA LEU A 43 -13.50 3.05 -0.55
C LEU A 43 -12.45 4.14 -0.68
N GLU A 44 -12.14 4.61 -1.88
CA GLU A 44 -11.25 5.74 -2.12
C GLU A 44 -11.75 6.99 -1.40
N ARG A 45 -13.06 7.29 -1.50
CA ARG A 45 -13.67 8.41 -0.76
C ARG A 45 -13.56 8.22 0.75
N ILE A 46 -13.84 7.03 1.28
CA ILE A 46 -13.70 6.78 2.72
C ILE A 46 -12.26 7.05 3.15
N LEU A 47 -11.27 6.46 2.47
CA LEU A 47 -9.86 6.62 2.84
C LEU A 47 -9.33 8.04 2.70
N LEU A 48 -9.90 8.88 1.83
CA LEU A 48 -9.58 10.31 1.75
C LEU A 48 -10.08 11.11 2.97
N HIS A 49 -11.17 10.67 3.60
CA HIS A 49 -11.74 11.36 4.77
C HIS A 49 -11.17 10.88 6.09
N VAL A 50 -10.53 9.71 6.12
CA VAL A 50 -9.83 9.21 7.30
C VAL A 50 -8.47 9.90 7.38
N LYS A 51 -8.43 11.08 8.00
CA LYS A 51 -7.20 11.80 8.35
C LYS A 51 -6.63 11.41 9.72
N ASP A 52 -7.26 10.46 10.43
CA ASP A 52 -6.93 10.18 11.83
C ASP A 52 -5.65 9.34 12.02
N GLU A 53 -4.78 9.84 12.89
CA GLU A 53 -3.48 9.27 13.28
C GLU A 53 -3.58 7.88 13.96
N HIS A 54 -4.78 7.45 14.33
CA HIS A 54 -5.04 6.24 15.11
C HIS A 54 -5.66 5.08 14.34
N LEU A 55 -5.84 5.18 13.01
CA LEU A 55 -6.43 4.09 12.25
C LEU A 55 -5.57 2.83 12.32
N THR A 56 -6.19 1.71 12.67
CA THR A 56 -5.62 0.37 12.52
C THR A 56 -6.48 -0.44 11.57
N ILE A 57 -5.84 -1.22 10.70
CA ILE A 57 -6.55 -2.21 9.88
C ILE A 57 -6.56 -3.51 10.66
N GLN A 58 -7.76 -3.96 11.00
CA GLN A 58 -7.98 -5.33 11.43
C GLN A 58 -8.83 -6.02 10.38
N GLU A 59 -8.45 -7.25 10.06
CA GLU A 59 -9.32 -8.17 9.36
C GLU A 59 -10.36 -8.63 10.39
N THR A 60 -11.46 -7.90 10.50
CA THR A 60 -12.59 -8.35 11.31
C THR A 60 -13.18 -9.60 10.67
N ALA A 61 -12.91 -10.75 11.28
CA ALA A 61 -13.63 -11.99 11.01
C ALA A 61 -15.09 -11.81 11.48
N LEU A 62 -15.89 -11.11 10.68
CA LEU A 62 -17.29 -10.88 10.98
C LEU A 62 -18.19 -11.54 9.95
N VAL A 63 -18.85 -12.57 10.49
CA VAL A 63 -20.02 -13.28 9.96
C VAL A 63 -19.67 -14.24 8.82
N PRO A 64 -20.08 -15.53 8.88
CA PRO A 64 -20.03 -16.42 7.71
C PRO A 64 -20.69 -15.70 6.55
N PRO A 65 -20.28 -15.94 5.29
CA PRO A 65 -20.75 -15.17 4.15
C PRO A 65 -22.28 -15.12 4.20
N LEU A 66 -22.82 -13.98 4.63
CA LEU A 66 -24.17 -13.59 4.24
C LEU A 66 -24.05 -13.66 2.74
N LYS A 67 -24.61 -14.72 2.13
CA LYS A 67 -24.71 -14.88 0.68
C LYS A 67 -25.04 -13.48 0.19
N ALA A 68 -24.09 -12.81 -0.47
CA ALA A 68 -24.28 -11.42 -0.86
C ALA A 68 -25.44 -11.45 -1.84
N THR A 69 -26.65 -11.28 -1.33
CA THR A 69 -27.84 -11.51 -2.13
C THR A 69 -27.84 -10.43 -3.19
N PRO A 70 -28.31 -10.72 -4.42
CA PRO A 70 -28.54 -9.70 -5.42
C PRO A 70 -29.27 -8.46 -4.87
N ALA A 71 -30.10 -8.63 -3.84
CA ALA A 71 -30.77 -7.57 -3.10
C ALA A 71 -29.84 -6.61 -2.34
N LEU A 72 -28.78 -7.10 -1.67
CA LEU A 72 -27.80 -6.25 -0.98
C LEU A 72 -26.99 -5.43 -1.99
N LEU A 73 -26.54 -6.08 -3.07
CA LEU A 73 -25.85 -5.40 -4.17
C LEU A 73 -26.74 -4.34 -4.83
N HIS A 74 -28.01 -4.67 -5.08
CA HIS A 74 -28.99 -3.73 -5.64
C HIS A 74 -29.25 -2.54 -4.70
N LYS A 75 -29.29 -2.75 -3.38
CA LYS A 75 -29.39 -1.66 -2.40
C LYS A 75 -28.17 -0.74 -2.43
N ILE A 76 -26.95 -1.30 -2.51
CA ILE A 76 -25.71 -0.52 -2.59
C ILE A 76 -25.68 0.31 -3.88
N VAL A 77 -25.97 -0.30 -5.03
CA VAL A 77 -26.03 0.39 -6.33
C VAL A 77 -27.10 1.48 -6.34
N ARG A 78 -28.30 1.18 -5.83
CA ARG A 78 -29.41 2.16 -5.75
C ARG A 78 -29.05 3.33 -4.85
N HIS A 79 -28.44 3.08 -3.70
CA HIS A 79 -28.00 4.14 -2.79
C HIS A 79 -26.91 5.02 -3.41
N HIS A 80 -25.97 4.42 -4.16
CA HIS A 80 -24.94 5.18 -4.86
C HIS A 80 -25.52 6.07 -5.96
N ARG A 81 -26.38 5.52 -6.83
CA ARG A 81 -27.07 6.29 -7.88
C ARG A 81 -27.89 7.45 -7.32
N HIS A 82 -28.61 7.22 -6.22
CA HIS A 82 -29.38 8.26 -5.57
C HIS A 82 -28.49 9.37 -4.99
N ARG A 83 -27.29 9.02 -4.50
CA ARG A 83 -26.32 10.00 -4.00
C ARG A 83 -25.67 10.80 -5.13
N GLU A 84 -25.31 10.15 -6.24
CA GLU A 84 -24.80 10.86 -7.43
C GLU A 84 -25.83 11.83 -8.00
N HIS A 85 -27.09 11.41 -8.07
CA HIS A 85 -28.19 12.28 -8.49
C HIS A 85 -28.37 13.50 -7.57
N ARG A 86 -28.18 13.34 -6.26
CA ARG A 86 -28.23 14.45 -5.29
C ARG A 86 -27.07 15.43 -5.46
N VAL A 87 -25.86 14.93 -5.71
CA VAL A 87 -24.69 15.79 -5.95
C VAL A 87 -24.85 16.56 -7.26
N ALA A 88 -25.46 15.94 -8.28
CA ALA A 88 -25.72 16.60 -9.56
C ALA A 88 -26.87 17.62 -9.49
N ASN A 89 -27.84 17.45 -8.58
CA ASN A 89 -29.03 18.29 -8.46
C ASN A 89 -29.26 18.74 -7.00
N PRO A 90 -28.46 19.70 -6.50
CA PRO A 90 -28.50 20.12 -5.09
C PRO A 90 -29.83 20.81 -4.70
N ASP A 91 -30.55 21.41 -5.64
CA ASP A 91 -31.77 22.20 -5.36
C ASP A 91 -33.03 21.36 -5.12
N HIS A 92 -32.96 20.03 -5.27
CA HIS A 92 -34.15 19.18 -5.29
C HIS A 92 -34.64 18.68 -3.92
N ASP A 93 -33.95 18.97 -2.81
CA ASP A 93 -34.18 18.32 -1.50
C ASP A 93 -34.69 19.25 -0.37
N VAL A 94 -35.16 20.47 -0.65
CA VAL A 94 -35.61 21.41 0.40
C VAL A 94 -36.93 20.99 1.09
N GLN A 95 -37.60 19.90 0.65
CA GLN A 95 -38.89 19.48 1.21
C GLN A 95 -38.96 17.98 1.51
N SER A 96 -38.23 17.49 2.52
CA SER A 96 -38.68 16.31 3.29
C SER A 96 -38.07 16.28 4.69
N ASN A 97 -38.76 16.91 5.64
CA ASN A 97 -38.54 16.70 7.07
C ASN A 97 -39.45 15.55 7.50
N ASP A 98 -38.90 14.34 7.62
CA ASP A 98 -39.54 13.28 8.39
C ASP A 98 -38.56 12.71 9.42
N ALA A 99 -38.87 12.99 10.67
CA ALA A 99 -38.26 12.38 11.84
C ALA A 99 -38.66 10.90 11.89
N SER A 100 -37.71 10.00 11.66
CA SER A 100 -37.90 8.59 11.99
C SER A 100 -36.72 7.98 12.74
N THR A 101 -37.12 7.29 13.79
CA THR A 101 -36.40 6.57 14.83
C THR A 101 -35.51 5.43 14.30
N GLY A 102 -34.27 5.36 14.81
CA GLY A 102 -33.64 4.12 15.26
C GLY A 102 -33.31 2.99 14.27
N SER A 103 -33.32 3.23 12.95
CA SER A 103 -32.88 2.18 12.00
C SER A 103 -31.36 2.03 12.03
N LYS A 104 -30.86 0.90 12.55
CA LYS A 104 -29.44 0.48 12.43
C LYS A 104 -29.02 0.64 10.96
N SER A 105 -28.14 1.61 10.68
CA SER A 105 -27.83 1.98 9.30
C SER A 105 -27.16 0.81 8.59
N ASN A 106 -27.74 0.37 7.48
CA ASN A 106 -27.24 -0.74 6.65
C ASN A 106 -26.07 -0.25 5.77
N ARG A 107 -25.04 0.32 6.39
CA ARG A 107 -23.86 0.84 5.68
C ARG A 107 -22.98 -0.34 5.23
N PRO A 108 -22.36 -0.27 4.04
CA PRO A 108 -21.50 -1.34 3.51
C PRO A 108 -20.14 -1.45 4.22
N TYR A 109 -19.87 -0.57 5.18
CA TYR A 109 -18.71 -0.56 6.05
C TYR A 109 -19.19 -0.28 7.48
N ARG A 110 -18.50 -0.87 8.46
CA ARG A 110 -18.77 -0.66 9.87
C ARG A 110 -17.53 -0.10 10.52
N TRP A 111 -17.70 1.02 11.22
CA TRP A 111 -16.74 1.49 12.18
C TRP A 111 -16.93 0.68 13.46
N GLU A 112 -15.89 -0.03 13.87
CA GLU A 112 -15.90 -0.81 15.10
C GLU A 112 -14.88 -0.24 16.06
N HIS A 113 -15.19 -0.32 17.35
CA HIS A 113 -14.21 -0.07 18.38
C HIS A 113 -13.76 -1.40 18.97
N ASP A 114 -12.47 -1.52 19.27
CA ASP A 114 -12.03 -2.56 20.20
C ASP A 114 -12.44 -2.21 21.65
N GLU A 115 -12.16 -3.14 22.56
CA GLU A 115 -12.31 -2.98 24.01
C GLU A 115 -11.50 -1.79 24.59
N HIS A 116 -10.62 -1.19 23.81
CA HIS A 116 -9.81 -0.03 24.17
C HIS A 116 -10.25 1.27 23.49
N GLY A 117 -11.42 1.27 22.82
CA GLY A 117 -11.98 2.45 22.18
C GLY A 117 -11.32 2.81 20.84
N LYS A 118 -10.49 1.94 20.27
CA LYS A 118 -9.80 2.22 19.00
C LYS A 118 -10.69 1.89 17.81
N TRP A 119 -10.79 2.82 16.86
CA TRP A 119 -11.59 2.62 15.65
C TRP A 119 -10.89 1.77 14.58
N TYR A 120 -11.64 0.86 13.97
CA TYR A 120 -11.21 0.04 12.84
C TYR A 120 -12.18 0.17 11.68
N LEU A 121 -11.64 0.17 10.47
CA LEU A 121 -12.41 0.05 9.22
C LEU A 121 -12.41 -1.41 8.78
N GLY A 122 -13.48 -2.13 9.11
CA GLY A 122 -13.71 -3.49 8.61
C GLY A 122 -14.32 -3.47 7.21
N LEU A 123 -13.73 -4.23 6.27
CA LEU A 123 -14.33 -4.47 4.95
C LEU A 123 -14.90 -5.89 4.90
N PRO A 124 -16.18 -6.06 4.49
CA PRO A 124 -16.74 -7.39 4.34
C PRO A 124 -15.96 -8.24 3.34
N LEU A 125 -15.68 -9.51 3.64
CA LEU A 125 -14.89 -10.38 2.77
C LEU A 125 -15.42 -10.47 1.33
N TRP A 126 -16.73 -10.40 1.13
CA TRP A 126 -17.33 -10.44 -0.19
C TRP A 126 -16.93 -9.23 -1.07
N THR A 127 -16.58 -8.07 -0.49
CA THR A 127 -16.13 -6.92 -1.29
C THR A 127 -14.81 -7.21 -1.98
N VAL A 128 -13.96 -8.05 -1.39
CA VAL A 128 -12.66 -8.48 -1.95
C VAL A 128 -12.86 -9.10 -3.33
N ALA A 129 -13.86 -9.96 -3.50
CA ALA A 129 -14.14 -10.67 -4.74
C ALA A 129 -14.51 -9.73 -5.91
N PHE A 130 -15.09 -8.56 -5.62
CA PHE A 130 -15.47 -7.57 -6.64
C PHE A 130 -14.42 -6.46 -6.83
N VAL A 131 -13.73 -6.09 -5.74
CA VAL A 131 -12.79 -4.97 -5.73
C VAL A 131 -11.42 -5.39 -6.25
N VAL A 132 -10.89 -6.53 -5.81
CA VAL A 132 -9.53 -6.97 -6.16
C VAL A 132 -9.33 -7.14 -7.68
N PRO A 133 -10.23 -7.77 -8.45
CA PRO A 133 -10.04 -7.90 -9.90
C PRO A 133 -9.93 -6.54 -10.62
N ILE A 134 -10.73 -5.56 -10.20
CA ILE A 134 -10.73 -4.20 -10.79
C ILE A 134 -9.45 -3.46 -10.41
N LEU A 135 -9.02 -3.55 -9.15
CA LEU A 135 -7.76 -2.99 -8.72
C LEU A 135 -6.58 -3.64 -9.45
N ALA A 136 -6.60 -4.95 -9.64
CA ALA A 136 -5.56 -5.68 -10.36
C ALA A 136 -5.47 -5.21 -11.82
N GLN A 137 -6.62 -5.06 -12.48
CA GLN A 137 -6.68 -4.50 -13.83
C GLN A 137 -6.10 -3.08 -13.89
N ARG A 138 -6.46 -2.19 -12.96
CA ARG A 138 -5.92 -0.82 -12.89
C ARG A 138 -4.41 -0.80 -12.63
N VAL A 139 -3.91 -1.69 -11.77
CA VAL A 139 -2.47 -1.85 -11.49
C VAL A 139 -1.72 -2.32 -12.73
N LEU A 140 -2.26 -3.30 -13.46
CA LEU A 140 -1.68 -3.78 -14.71
C LEU A 140 -1.66 -2.69 -15.80
N GLN A 141 -2.75 -1.93 -15.94
CA GLN A 141 -2.81 -0.79 -16.85
C GLN A 141 -1.77 0.28 -16.50
N ALA A 142 -1.60 0.60 -15.21
CA ALA A 142 -0.59 1.55 -14.77
C ALA A 142 0.85 1.05 -15.04
N ARG A 143 1.11 -0.24 -14.83
CA ARG A 143 2.40 -0.86 -15.17
C ARG A 143 2.68 -0.78 -16.67
N ASP A 144 1.71 -1.13 -17.50
CA ASP A 144 1.88 -1.14 -18.96
C ASP A 144 2.02 0.28 -19.51
N TRP A 145 1.33 1.25 -18.91
CA TRP A 145 1.53 2.68 -19.17
C TRP A 145 2.96 3.13 -18.82
N LEU A 146 3.51 2.77 -17.66
CA LEU A 146 4.89 3.11 -17.30
C LEU A 146 5.92 2.51 -18.24
N LYS A 147 5.68 1.28 -18.72
CA LYS A 147 6.56 0.65 -19.72
C LYS A 147 6.62 1.49 -21.00
N LYS A 148 5.45 1.85 -21.55
CA LYS A 148 5.35 2.70 -22.75
C LYS A 148 6.00 4.07 -22.54
N ARG A 149 5.75 4.71 -21.39
CA ARG A 149 6.35 6.01 -21.06
C ARG A 149 7.87 5.98 -21.04
N ARG A 150 8.50 4.86 -20.64
CA ARG A 150 9.96 4.75 -20.65
C ARG A 150 10.53 4.86 -22.07
N ASP A 151 9.74 4.47 -23.06
CA ASP A 151 10.12 4.46 -24.47
C ASP A 151 9.83 5.83 -25.15
N ASP A 152 8.90 6.62 -24.60
CA ASP A 152 8.42 7.86 -25.20
C ASP A 152 8.78 9.12 -24.37
N ALA A 153 9.43 10.11 -24.97
CA ALA A 153 9.76 11.41 -24.34
C ALA A 153 8.54 12.36 -24.25
N HIS A 154 7.50 11.98 -23.49
CA HIS A 154 6.20 12.66 -23.47
C HIS A 154 5.94 13.64 -22.30
N ASP A 155 4.90 14.47 -22.51
CA ASP A 155 4.41 15.63 -21.76
C ASP A 155 4.09 15.40 -20.26
N CYS A 156 4.54 16.30 -19.39
CA CYS A 156 4.65 16.14 -17.94
C CYS A 156 3.32 16.25 -17.17
N GLN A 157 2.31 16.96 -17.68
CA GLN A 157 1.15 17.37 -16.86
C GLN A 157 0.01 16.34 -16.84
N GLN A 158 -0.27 15.67 -17.96
CA GLN A 158 -1.26 14.58 -18.02
C GLN A 158 -0.81 13.35 -17.21
N ASP A 159 0.49 13.25 -16.94
CA ASP A 159 1.08 12.16 -16.17
C ASP A 159 0.75 12.24 -14.69
N ALA A 160 0.62 13.44 -14.11
CA ALA A 160 0.38 13.60 -12.68
C ALA A 160 -0.95 12.96 -12.22
N ALA A 161 -2.04 13.21 -12.96
CA ALA A 161 -3.36 12.64 -12.64
C ALA A 161 -3.39 11.10 -12.81
N LYS A 162 -2.73 10.59 -13.86
CA LYS A 162 -2.60 9.13 -14.08
C LYS A 162 -1.80 8.48 -12.95
N VAL A 163 -0.70 9.11 -12.52
CA VAL A 163 0.14 8.64 -11.42
C VAL A 163 -0.64 8.66 -10.10
N ALA A 164 -1.38 9.73 -9.80
CA ALA A 164 -2.22 9.80 -8.59
C ALA A 164 -3.27 8.68 -8.55
N ASN A 165 -3.96 8.43 -9.67
CA ASN A 165 -4.93 7.33 -9.78
C ASN A 165 -4.28 5.95 -9.61
N ALA A 166 -3.08 5.76 -10.16
CA ALA A 166 -2.31 4.54 -10.00
C ALA A 166 -1.84 4.34 -8.54
N LEU A 167 -1.42 5.41 -7.85
CA LEU A 167 -1.09 5.38 -6.42
C LEU A 167 -2.32 5.07 -5.55
N SER A 168 -3.49 5.60 -5.87
CA SER A 168 -4.74 5.23 -5.19
C SER A 168 -5.03 3.74 -5.33
N SER A 169 -4.99 3.23 -6.57
CA SER A 169 -5.29 1.83 -6.87
C SER A 169 -4.29 0.86 -6.23
N THR A 170 -3.00 1.18 -6.26
CA THR A 170 -1.96 0.38 -5.61
C THR A 170 -2.03 0.45 -4.09
N ARG A 171 -2.44 1.59 -3.49
CA ARG A 171 -2.67 1.71 -2.04
C ARG A 171 -3.75 0.74 -1.62
N MET A 172 -4.90 0.80 -2.30
CA MET A 172 -6.02 -0.11 -2.07
C MET A 172 -5.60 -1.57 -2.19
N MET A 173 -4.84 -1.92 -3.24
CA MET A 173 -4.34 -3.28 -3.43
C MET A 173 -3.45 -3.74 -2.27
N LEU A 174 -2.57 -2.89 -1.75
CA LEU A 174 -1.72 -3.22 -0.61
C LEU A 174 -2.50 -3.37 0.71
N LEU A 175 -3.59 -2.63 0.91
CA LEU A 175 -4.44 -2.83 2.08
C LEU A 175 -5.04 -4.26 2.11
N TYR A 176 -5.33 -4.82 0.94
CA TYR A 176 -5.75 -6.22 0.80
C TYR A 176 -4.56 -7.18 0.89
N CYS A 177 -3.50 -6.94 0.12
CA CYS A 177 -2.33 -7.82 -0.01
C CYS A 177 -1.01 -7.04 0.19
N PRO A 178 -0.55 -6.84 1.45
CA PRO A 178 0.63 -6.03 1.75
C PRO A 178 1.94 -6.59 1.18
N SER A 179 2.00 -7.90 0.92
CA SER A 179 3.16 -8.62 0.38
C SER A 179 3.27 -8.60 -1.15
N HIS A 180 2.37 -7.91 -1.87
CA HIS A 180 2.35 -7.94 -3.33
C HIS A 180 3.55 -7.18 -3.94
N ALA A 181 4.65 -7.91 -4.20
CA ALA A 181 5.93 -7.34 -4.65
C ALA A 181 5.83 -6.46 -5.91
N MET A 182 5.08 -6.88 -6.93
CA MET A 182 4.89 -6.08 -8.14
C MET A 182 4.19 -4.73 -7.86
N VAL A 183 3.22 -4.70 -6.93
CA VAL A 183 2.51 -3.48 -6.55
C VAL A 183 3.46 -2.55 -5.79
N LEU A 184 4.27 -3.07 -4.85
CA LEU A 184 5.27 -2.27 -4.15
C LEU A 184 6.31 -1.69 -5.12
N ASN A 185 6.84 -2.47 -6.05
CA ASN A 185 7.79 -1.99 -7.05
C ASN A 185 7.17 -0.95 -7.99
N LEU A 186 5.92 -1.17 -8.43
CA LEU A 186 5.18 -0.18 -9.21
C LEU A 186 5.04 1.14 -8.44
N ARG A 187 4.70 1.07 -7.14
CA ARG A 187 4.59 2.25 -6.27
C ARG A 187 5.91 3.01 -6.16
N LYS A 188 7.05 2.34 -6.05
CA LYS A 188 8.37 3.01 -6.01
C LYS A 188 8.56 3.91 -7.21
N HIS A 189 8.33 3.38 -8.42
CA HIS A 189 8.44 4.16 -9.65
C HIS A 189 7.46 5.33 -9.73
N LEU A 190 6.20 5.12 -9.32
CA LEU A 190 5.19 6.17 -9.29
C LEU A 190 5.57 7.30 -8.31
N LEU A 191 6.09 6.94 -7.13
CA LEU A 191 6.57 7.90 -6.13
C LEU A 191 7.81 8.66 -6.61
N GLU A 192 8.77 8.00 -7.26
CA GLU A 192 9.94 8.66 -7.87
C GLU A 192 9.55 9.68 -8.94
N ILE A 193 8.50 9.40 -9.72
CA ILE A 193 7.97 10.34 -10.72
C ILE A 193 7.39 11.57 -10.04
N LEU A 194 6.50 11.40 -9.05
CA LEU A 194 5.91 12.54 -8.35
C LEU A 194 6.94 13.31 -7.54
N HIS A 195 7.85 12.62 -6.85
CA HIS A 195 8.87 13.24 -6.01
C HIS A 195 9.80 14.14 -6.84
N ARG A 196 10.17 13.72 -8.06
CA ARG A 196 10.96 14.56 -8.98
C ARG A 196 10.17 15.75 -9.55
N ALA A 197 8.86 15.61 -9.70
CA ALA A 197 8.00 16.67 -10.24
C ALA A 197 7.51 17.66 -9.16
N ALA A 198 7.57 17.28 -7.88
CA ALA A 198 7.04 18.05 -6.78
C ALA A 198 8.04 19.11 -6.28
N ALA A 199 7.51 20.25 -5.83
CA ALA A 199 8.27 21.18 -5.00
C ALA A 199 8.61 20.55 -3.63
N SER A 200 9.68 21.01 -2.99
CA SER A 200 10.20 20.43 -1.75
C SER A 200 9.14 20.15 -0.65
N PRO A 201 8.19 21.06 -0.33
CA PRO A 201 7.16 20.78 0.67
C PRO A 201 6.20 19.65 0.25
N ALA A 202 5.74 19.66 -1.00
CA ALA A 202 4.83 18.62 -1.52
C ALA A 202 5.52 17.25 -1.64
N ALA A 203 6.84 17.25 -1.91
CA ALA A 203 7.64 16.05 -1.92
C ALA A 203 7.77 15.42 -0.52
N ALA A 204 7.91 16.23 0.53
CA ALA A 204 7.93 15.78 1.92
C ALA A 204 6.58 15.19 2.35
N ASP A 205 5.47 15.85 2.02
CA ASP A 205 4.11 15.37 2.32
C ASP A 205 3.83 14.02 1.65
N LEU A 206 4.30 13.84 0.41
CA LEU A 206 4.18 12.58 -0.32
C LEU A 206 4.91 11.43 0.40
N VAL A 207 6.16 11.67 0.82
CA VAL A 207 6.94 10.65 1.55
C VAL A 207 6.31 10.34 2.90
N GLN A 208 5.85 11.36 3.62
CA GLN A 208 5.19 11.19 4.91
C GLN A 208 3.90 10.37 4.79
N ALA A 209 3.06 10.66 3.78
CA ALA A 209 1.86 9.89 3.50
C ALA A 209 2.17 8.41 3.19
N GLU A 210 3.27 8.14 2.49
CA GLU A 210 3.70 6.76 2.20
C GLU A 210 4.28 6.06 3.45
N LEU A 211 5.03 6.76 4.29
CA LEU A 211 5.50 6.22 5.57
C LEU A 211 4.32 5.85 6.48
N GLU A 212 3.26 6.65 6.49
CA GLU A 212 2.02 6.30 7.20
C GLU A 212 1.32 5.08 6.60
N LEU A 213 1.30 4.94 5.27
CA LEU A 213 0.80 3.72 4.63
C LEU A 213 1.61 2.50 5.08
N THR A 214 2.94 2.55 5.07
CA THR A 214 3.75 1.39 5.53
C THR A 214 3.52 1.08 7.00
N ARG A 215 3.37 2.10 7.87
CA ARG A 215 3.02 1.90 9.28
C ARG A 215 1.69 1.16 9.40
N LEU A 216 0.67 1.60 8.64
CA LEU A 216 -0.65 0.97 8.61
C LEU A 216 -0.57 -0.49 8.16
N LEU A 217 0.16 -0.78 7.08
CA LEU A 217 0.35 -2.15 6.58
C LEU A 217 1.04 -3.05 7.63
N LEU A 218 2.02 -2.52 8.35
CA LEU A 218 2.72 -3.23 9.44
C LEU A 218 1.84 -3.48 10.67
N THR A 219 0.75 -2.72 10.85
CA THR A 219 -0.23 -3.05 11.89
C THR A 219 -0.98 -4.35 11.60
N LYS A 220 -1.18 -4.66 10.31
CA LYS A 220 -1.82 -5.90 9.83
C LYS A 220 -0.82 -7.06 9.76
N GLU A 221 0.34 -6.83 9.15
CA GLU A 221 1.37 -7.86 8.94
C GLU A 221 2.74 -7.39 9.45
N PRO A 222 2.99 -7.42 10.78
CA PRO A 222 4.21 -6.85 11.38
C PRO A 222 5.50 -7.56 10.96
N SER A 223 5.41 -8.77 10.40
CA SER A 223 6.55 -9.53 9.86
C SER A 223 6.66 -9.49 8.34
N ASN A 224 5.96 -8.60 7.67
CA ASN A 224 6.05 -8.50 6.22
C ASN A 224 7.37 -7.83 5.80
N GLY A 225 8.36 -8.66 5.42
CA GLY A 225 9.67 -8.19 4.99
C GLY A 225 9.64 -7.26 3.76
N ALA A 226 8.66 -7.41 2.86
CA ALA A 226 8.53 -6.55 1.69
C ALA A 226 8.10 -5.13 2.07
N VAL A 227 7.21 -4.99 3.05
CA VAL A 227 6.78 -3.69 3.59
C VAL A 227 7.94 -3.01 4.34
N TRP A 228 8.68 -3.74 5.18
CA TRP A 228 9.88 -3.21 5.84
C TRP A 228 10.93 -2.74 4.83
N TYR A 229 11.16 -3.52 3.77
CA TYR A 229 12.07 -3.13 2.69
C TYR A 229 11.61 -1.88 1.94
N HIS A 230 10.30 -1.77 1.65
CA HIS A 230 9.72 -0.56 1.05
C HIS A 230 9.90 0.66 1.96
N ARG A 231 9.66 0.50 3.27
CA ARG A 231 9.86 1.56 4.27
C ARG A 231 11.31 2.04 4.35
N HIS A 232 12.28 1.11 4.36
CA HIS A 232 13.69 1.46 4.30
C HIS A 232 14.01 2.24 3.02
N TRP A 233 13.54 1.76 1.86
CA TRP A 233 13.76 2.43 0.57
C TRP A 233 13.22 3.86 0.57
N LEU A 234 12.05 4.13 1.16
CA LEU A 234 11.51 5.50 1.27
C LEU A 234 12.47 6.42 2.01
N SER A 235 12.95 5.98 3.17
CA SER A 235 13.85 6.78 4.01
C SER A 235 15.23 6.94 3.37
N SER A 236 15.75 5.92 2.68
CA SER A 236 17.09 5.97 2.11
C SER A 236 17.16 6.63 0.73
N VAL A 237 16.07 6.63 -0.04
CA VAL A 237 16.06 7.09 -1.44
C VAL A 237 15.27 8.39 -1.62
N LEU A 238 14.08 8.50 -1.02
CA LEU A 238 13.22 9.68 -1.23
C LEU A 238 13.33 10.73 -0.12
N ALA A 239 13.75 10.35 1.08
CA ALA A 239 13.95 11.28 2.19
C ALA A 239 15.24 10.98 2.99
N PRO A 240 16.40 10.92 2.33
CA PRO A 240 17.66 10.76 3.05
C PRO A 240 17.85 11.96 4.00
N PRO A 241 18.25 11.72 5.27
CA PRO A 241 18.49 12.80 6.21
C PRO A 241 19.68 13.64 5.74
N THR A 242 19.50 14.96 5.74
CA THR A 242 20.56 15.89 5.30
C THR A 242 21.15 16.68 6.46
N THR A 243 20.42 16.76 7.56
CA THR A 243 20.83 17.44 8.79
C THR A 243 20.83 16.48 9.99
N LEU A 244 21.49 16.89 11.07
CA LEU A 244 21.45 16.16 12.33
C LEU A 244 20.02 16.01 12.88
N ALA A 245 19.20 17.06 12.75
CA ALA A 245 17.80 17.04 13.17
C ALA A 245 16.97 16.02 12.35
N ASP A 246 17.26 15.86 11.05
CA ASP A 246 16.62 14.84 10.23
C ASP A 246 16.99 13.42 10.70
N VAL A 247 18.26 13.21 11.07
CA VAL A 247 18.75 11.95 11.63
C VAL A 247 18.04 11.62 12.94
N GLU A 248 17.96 12.56 13.87
CA GLU A 248 17.24 12.38 15.13
C GLU A 248 15.76 12.06 14.89
N SER A 249 15.10 12.83 14.03
CA SER A 249 13.69 12.64 13.68
C SER A 249 13.44 11.25 13.07
N LEU A 250 14.30 10.82 12.15
CA LEU A 250 14.26 9.48 11.57
C LEU A 250 14.44 8.39 12.63
N LEU A 251 15.45 8.50 13.51
CA LEU A 251 15.73 7.51 14.55
C LEU A 251 14.53 7.32 15.48
N HIS A 252 13.93 8.41 15.96
CA HIS A 252 12.76 8.36 16.84
C HIS A 252 11.53 7.78 16.13
N ARG A 253 11.25 8.23 14.90
CA ARG A 253 10.11 7.74 14.11
C ARG A 253 10.22 6.25 13.82
N GLU A 254 11.39 5.77 13.39
CA GLU A 254 11.58 4.35 13.11
C GLU A 254 11.51 3.52 14.40
N HIS A 255 12.09 4.01 15.50
CA HIS A 255 12.02 3.34 16.80
C HIS A 255 10.57 3.14 17.26
N ALA A 256 9.73 4.17 17.16
CA ALA A 256 8.32 4.08 17.50
C ALA A 256 7.56 3.01 16.68
N VAL A 257 7.84 2.91 15.37
CA VAL A 257 7.23 1.89 14.51
C VAL A 257 7.72 0.48 14.87
N ILE A 258 8.99 0.32 15.23
CA ILE A 258 9.55 -0.96 15.68
C ILE A 258 8.89 -1.40 16.98
N LEU A 259 8.80 -0.52 17.99
CA LEU A 259 8.13 -0.84 19.25
C LEU A 259 6.66 -1.20 19.04
N ALA A 260 5.95 -0.46 18.18
CA ALA A 260 4.57 -0.80 17.84
C ALA A 260 4.46 -2.19 17.18
N ALA A 261 5.44 -2.58 16.35
CA ALA A 261 5.47 -3.89 15.72
C ALA A 261 5.86 -5.01 16.70
N THR A 262 6.72 -4.75 17.69
CA THR A 262 7.11 -5.74 18.72
C THR A 262 6.01 -5.98 19.75
N VAL A 263 5.19 -4.98 20.04
CA VAL A 263 3.96 -5.15 20.86
C VAL A 263 3.01 -6.14 20.18
N ARG A 264 2.85 -6.07 18.86
CA ARG A 264 1.97 -6.98 18.10
C ARG A 264 2.57 -8.36 17.89
N LYS A 265 3.89 -8.42 17.74
CA LYS A 265 4.63 -9.66 17.58
C LYS A 265 5.90 -9.61 18.42
N PRO A 266 5.90 -10.21 19.62
CA PRO A 266 7.11 -10.34 20.41
C PRO A 266 8.22 -11.00 19.60
N ARG A 267 9.49 -10.59 19.81
CA ARG A 267 10.65 -11.12 19.08
C ARG A 267 10.55 -10.95 17.56
N ASN A 268 10.02 -9.82 17.09
CA ASN A 268 9.86 -9.56 15.66
C ASN A 268 11.21 -9.33 14.98
N TYR A 269 11.79 -10.41 14.45
CA TYR A 269 13.07 -10.38 13.73
C TYR A 269 13.09 -9.35 12.59
N PHE A 270 12.00 -9.18 11.84
CA PHE A 270 11.97 -8.23 10.72
C PHE A 270 12.06 -6.77 11.18
N ALA A 271 11.45 -6.43 12.32
CA ALA A 271 11.53 -5.08 12.87
C ALA A 271 12.95 -4.75 13.36
N TRP A 272 13.58 -5.68 14.09
CA TRP A 272 14.96 -5.51 14.56
C TRP A 272 15.99 -5.57 13.42
N ALA A 273 15.77 -6.40 12.40
CA ALA A 273 16.59 -6.41 11.20
C ALA A 273 16.47 -5.10 10.39
N HIS A 274 15.26 -4.51 10.34
CA HIS A 274 15.07 -3.18 9.76
C HIS A 274 15.83 -2.12 10.57
N ARG A 275 15.76 -2.17 11.91
CA ARG A 275 16.52 -1.26 12.79
C ARG A 275 18.01 -1.36 12.56
N ALA A 276 18.55 -2.58 12.51
CA ALA A 276 19.95 -2.85 12.19
C ALA A 276 20.35 -2.25 10.83
N ARG A 277 19.51 -2.41 9.81
CA ARG A 277 19.78 -1.86 8.48
C ARG A 277 19.81 -0.33 8.49
N VAL A 278 18.85 0.33 9.16
CA VAL A 278 18.83 1.79 9.31
C VAL A 278 20.07 2.27 10.06
N LEU A 279 20.43 1.61 11.17
CA LEU A 279 21.64 1.92 11.93
C LEU A 279 22.88 1.84 11.05
N HIS A 280 23.10 0.71 10.36
CA HIS A 280 24.24 0.50 9.48
C HIS A 280 24.37 1.58 8.40
N TRP A 281 23.24 1.99 7.80
CA TRP A 281 23.24 3.05 6.81
C TRP A 281 23.63 4.41 7.42
N LEU A 282 23.09 4.77 8.59
CA LEU A 282 23.34 6.06 9.23
C LEU A 282 24.75 6.18 9.81
N VAL A 283 25.33 5.11 10.35
CA VAL A 283 26.70 5.12 10.91
C VAL A 283 27.80 5.18 9.84
N SER A 284 27.44 4.98 8.57
CA SER A 284 28.30 5.27 7.41
C SER A 284 28.27 6.75 6.99
N GLY A 285 27.38 7.55 7.59
CA GLY A 285 27.23 8.97 7.32
C GLY A 285 28.07 9.88 8.24
N PRO A 286 27.97 11.21 8.06
CA PRO A 286 28.77 12.20 8.79
C PRO A 286 28.39 12.34 10.28
N HIS A 287 27.23 11.80 10.70
CA HIS A 287 26.71 11.93 12.07
C HIS A 287 26.85 10.65 12.89
N ARG A 288 27.85 9.82 12.57
CA ARG A 288 28.09 8.49 13.17
C ARG A 288 28.01 8.48 14.70
N ASP A 289 28.82 9.30 15.37
CA ASP A 289 28.94 9.24 16.84
C ASP A 289 27.63 9.64 17.52
N HIS A 290 26.94 10.63 16.97
CA HIS A 290 25.62 11.03 17.43
C HIS A 290 24.58 9.91 17.24
N VAL A 291 24.57 9.26 16.07
CA VAL A 291 23.67 8.12 15.79
C VAL A 291 23.90 7.01 16.82
N LEU A 292 25.16 6.64 17.07
CA LEU A 292 25.51 5.60 18.04
C LEU A 292 25.09 5.98 19.46
N ALA A 293 25.36 7.22 19.89
CA ALA A 293 24.98 7.71 21.22
C ALA A 293 23.45 7.70 21.42
N THR A 294 22.70 8.20 20.44
CA THR A 294 21.23 8.21 20.47
C THR A 294 20.65 6.79 20.51
N GLU A 295 21.21 5.88 19.72
CA GLU A 295 20.79 4.47 19.71
C GLU A 295 21.12 3.72 21.00
N HIS A 296 22.27 4.00 21.61
CA HIS A 296 22.61 3.46 22.92
C HIS A 296 21.56 3.82 23.96
N LYS A 297 21.20 5.12 24.03
CA LYS A 297 20.16 5.60 24.95
C LYS A 297 18.82 4.92 24.71
N MET A 298 18.36 4.85 23.46
CA MET A 298 17.09 4.18 23.11
C MET A 298 17.11 2.69 23.47
N MET A 299 18.25 2.02 23.31
CA MET A 299 18.36 0.59 23.62
C MET A 299 18.44 0.30 25.12
N ASP A 300 19.00 1.19 25.92
CA ASP A 300 18.99 1.06 27.37
C ASP A 300 17.54 1.10 27.90
N ASP A 301 16.70 1.98 27.35
CA ASP A 301 15.26 2.03 27.68
C ASP A 301 14.53 0.73 27.30
N VAL A 302 14.81 0.17 26.11
CA VAL A 302 14.21 -1.11 25.66
C VAL A 302 14.63 -2.28 26.54
N VAL A 303 15.91 -2.37 26.91
CA VAL A 303 16.45 -3.48 27.72
C VAL A 303 15.99 -3.37 29.18
N ALA A 304 15.73 -2.16 29.67
CA ALA A 304 15.17 -1.94 30.99
C ALA A 304 13.73 -2.50 31.11
N ASP A 305 12.96 -2.55 30.02
CA ASP A 305 11.62 -3.16 30.00
C ASP A 305 11.70 -4.68 30.27
N PRO A 306 11.08 -5.19 31.36
CA PRO A 306 11.05 -6.61 31.66
C PRO A 306 10.53 -7.51 30.52
N LYS A 307 9.68 -6.98 29.63
CA LYS A 307 9.16 -7.70 28.45
C LYS A 307 10.25 -8.07 27.46
N HIS A 308 11.32 -7.29 27.39
CA HIS A 308 12.40 -7.44 26.41
C HIS A 308 13.69 -8.03 26.99
N ARG A 309 13.79 -8.21 28.32
CA ARG A 309 14.99 -8.74 28.99
C ARG A 309 15.50 -10.07 28.42
N ASN A 310 14.59 -10.94 27.98
CA ASN A 310 14.90 -12.25 27.38
C ASN A 310 14.58 -12.32 25.88
N ASP A 311 14.48 -11.18 25.21
CA ASP A 311 14.26 -11.12 23.77
C ASP A 311 15.62 -11.23 23.03
N GLN A 312 15.90 -12.41 22.49
CA GLN A 312 17.14 -12.68 21.75
C GLN A 312 17.32 -11.76 20.53
N THR A 313 16.23 -11.26 19.94
CA THR A 313 16.33 -10.33 18.79
C THR A 313 16.82 -8.95 19.23
N VAL A 314 16.38 -8.48 20.41
CA VAL A 314 16.86 -7.24 21.06
C VAL A 314 18.33 -7.38 21.46
N LEU A 315 18.69 -8.49 22.11
CA LEU A 315 20.07 -8.75 22.55
C LEU A 315 21.02 -8.86 21.36
N HIS A 316 20.59 -9.49 20.27
CA HIS A 316 21.37 -9.54 19.04
C HIS A 316 21.60 -8.16 18.43
N TYR A 317 20.56 -7.32 18.34
CA TYR A 317 20.71 -5.94 17.88
C TYR A 317 21.64 -5.12 18.77
N ARG A 318 21.52 -5.25 20.10
CA ARG A 318 22.42 -4.58 21.06
C ARG A 318 23.88 -5.01 20.86
N ALA A 319 24.13 -6.29 20.63
CA ALA A 319 25.49 -6.78 20.36
C ALA A 319 26.08 -6.15 19.08
N GLN A 320 25.27 -5.97 18.03
CA GLN A 320 25.69 -5.26 16.82
C GLN A 320 26.02 -3.79 17.10
N LEU A 321 25.21 -3.10 17.91
CA LEU A 321 25.46 -1.71 18.30
C LEU A 321 26.79 -1.56 19.05
N VAL A 322 27.08 -2.43 20.01
CA VAL A 322 28.36 -2.46 20.75
C VAL A 322 29.53 -2.70 19.80
N HIS A 323 29.39 -3.65 18.86
CA HIS A 323 30.42 -3.92 17.86
C HIS A 323 30.69 -2.70 16.97
N LEU A 324 29.63 -2.01 16.51
CA LEU A 324 29.76 -0.80 15.70
C LEU A 324 30.42 0.33 16.47
N ALA A 325 30.12 0.50 17.77
CA ALA A 325 30.74 1.50 18.62
C ALA A 325 32.24 1.23 18.82
N GLY A 326 32.63 -0.02 19.12
CA GLY A 326 34.02 -0.41 19.37
C GLY A 326 34.93 -0.36 18.14
N ASN A 327 34.39 -0.49 16.93
CA ASN A 327 35.18 -0.36 15.70
C ASN A 327 35.62 1.09 15.41
N SER A 328 35.18 2.07 16.19
CA SER A 328 35.53 3.48 15.99
C SER A 328 36.97 3.80 16.41
N ASP A 329 37.60 2.95 17.24
CA ASP A 329 38.95 3.19 17.77
C ASP A 329 40.09 2.70 16.86
N VAL A 330 39.79 1.96 15.78
CA VAL A 330 40.81 1.23 15.00
C VAL A 330 41.29 2.00 13.75
N SER A 331 40.81 3.22 13.49
CA SER A 331 41.20 3.95 12.28
C SER A 331 41.27 5.46 12.48
N ILE A 332 42.41 5.93 13.01
CA ILE A 332 43.28 6.99 12.45
C ILE A 332 44.64 6.78 13.15
N VAL A 333 45.49 5.92 12.58
CA VAL A 333 46.93 6.13 12.68
C VAL A 333 47.26 7.02 11.48
N PRO A 334 47.65 8.28 11.66
CA PRO A 334 48.16 9.09 10.57
C PRO A 334 49.34 8.32 9.97
N ASN A 335 49.25 8.01 8.69
CA ASN A 335 50.38 7.45 7.97
C ASN A 335 51.37 8.61 7.75
N ASP A 336 52.15 8.94 8.79
CA ASP A 336 53.30 9.85 8.73
C ASP A 336 54.41 9.18 7.92
N ASN A 337 54.17 9.01 6.62
CA ASN A 337 55.21 8.78 5.63
C ASN A 337 55.50 10.10 4.92
N SER A 338 56.11 11.01 5.67
CA SER A 338 56.95 12.07 5.13
C SER A 338 58.40 11.71 5.44
N CYS A 339 59.03 11.01 4.50
CA CYS A 339 60.48 10.99 4.32
C CYS A 339 60.81 11.63 2.97
#